data_AF-F0T8C2-F1
#
_entry.id   AF-F0T8C2-F1
#
_cell.length_a   1.000
_cell.length_b   1.000
_cell.length_c   1.000
_cell.angle_alpha   90.00
_cell.angle_beta   90.00
_cell.angle_gamma   90.00
#
_symmetry.space_group_name_H-M   'P 1'
#
loop_
_entity.id
_entity.type
_entity.pdbx_description
1 polymer ?
#
loop_
_entity_poly.entity_id
_entity_poly.type
_entity_poly.pdbx_seq_one_letter_code
_entity_poly.pdbx_strand_id
1 'polypeptide(L)'
;MDDKKTNELMAKCENNKDDPALMKECKQMLNTMAENNVEMEDMPNQSYTNMAENISAEDVPKVLAMALKIAKSGDIQDTELKIAAERLIRTLEPL
;
A
#
# COMPACT_ATOMS: atom_id res chain seq x y z
N MET A 1 9.08 9.00 10.18
CA MET A 1 8.38 7.77 10.59
C MET A 1 9.44 6.71 10.83
N ASP A 2 9.71 6.40 12.09
CA ASP A 2 10.88 5.61 12.50
C ASP A 2 10.71 4.13 12.13
N ASP A 3 11.83 3.42 11.91
CA ASP A 3 11.84 2.01 11.48
C ASP A 3 11.04 1.09 12.41
N LYS A 4 11.00 1.42 13.70
CA LYS A 4 10.18 0.73 14.71
C LYS A 4 8.69 0.72 14.34
N LYS A 5 8.14 1.88 13.95
CA LYS A 5 6.72 2.01 13.58
C LYS A 5 6.43 1.27 12.27
N THR A 6 7.35 1.30 11.31
CA THR A 6 7.22 0.50 10.08
C THR A 6 7.19 -1.00 10.39
N ASN A 7 8.08 -1.51 11.25
CA ASN A 7 8.09 -2.92 11.64
C ASN A 7 6.82 -3.35 12.38
N GLU A 8 6.30 -2.51 13.26
CA GLU A 8 5.03 -2.77 13.97
C GLU A 8 3.84 -2.86 13.00
N LEU A 9 3.75 -1.95 12.03
CA LEU A 9 2.70 -1.99 11.00
C LEU A 9 2.82 -3.22 10.10
N MET A 10 4.04 -3.59 9.69
CA MET A 10 4.27 -4.81 8.91
C MET A 10 3.86 -6.06 9.69
N ALA A 11 4.20 -6.15 10.98
CA ALA A 11 3.78 -7.28 11.82
C ALA A 11 2.25 -7.35 11.99
N LYS A 12 1.58 -6.20 12.14
CA LYS A 12 0.12 -6.14 12.15
C LYS A 12 -0.50 -6.54 10.82
N CYS A 13 0.13 -6.12 9.72
CA CYS A 13 -0.29 -6.47 8.37
C CYS A 13 -0.28 -7.98 8.17
N GLU A 14 0.81 -8.67 8.55
CA GLU A 14 0.92 -10.13 8.47
C GLU A 14 -0.15 -10.84 9.30
N ASN A 15 -0.48 -10.33 10.49
CA ASN A 15 -1.50 -10.91 11.34
C ASN A 15 -2.94 -10.68 10.84
N ASN A 16 -3.16 -9.62 10.04
CA ASN A 16 -4.49 -9.22 9.56
C ASN A 16 -4.60 -9.26 8.03
N LYS A 17 -3.72 -10.00 7.36
CA LYS A 17 -3.65 -10.02 5.88
C LYS A 17 -4.93 -10.52 5.21
N ASP A 18 -5.74 -11.28 5.93
CA ASP A 18 -7.05 -11.78 5.50
C ASP A 18 -8.21 -10.83 5.88
N ASP A 19 -7.94 -9.69 6.53
CA ASP A 19 -8.96 -8.72 6.90
C ASP A 19 -9.58 -8.07 5.64
N PRO A 20 -10.89 -8.20 5.41
CA PRO A 20 -11.56 -7.62 4.25
C PRO A 20 -11.40 -6.10 4.12
N ALA A 21 -11.32 -5.37 5.22
CA ALA A 21 -11.09 -3.93 5.22
C ALA A 21 -9.68 -3.61 4.75
N LEU A 22 -8.67 -4.37 5.22
CA LEU A 22 -7.29 -4.20 4.79
C LEU A 22 -7.12 -4.54 3.31
N MET A 23 -7.71 -5.65 2.84
CA MET A 23 -7.68 -6.02 1.42
C MET A 23 -8.38 -4.97 0.55
N LYS A 24 -9.49 -4.38 1.01
CA LYS A 24 -10.19 -3.32 0.30
C LYS A 24 -9.30 -2.10 0.10
N GLU A 25 -8.62 -1.64 1.15
CA GLU A 25 -7.70 -0.49 1.03
C GLU A 25 -6.48 -0.82 0.14
N CYS A 26 -5.98 -2.07 0.18
CA CYS A 26 -4.93 -2.50 -0.74
C CYS A 26 -5.38 -2.42 -2.21
N LYS A 27 -6.59 -2.90 -2.52
CA LYS A 27 -7.17 -2.80 -3.87
C LYS A 27 -7.33 -1.35 -4.31
N GLN A 28 -7.84 -0.50 -3.42
CA GLN A 28 -8.03 0.91 -3.71
C GLN A 28 -6.69 1.59 -4.04
N MET A 29 -5.64 1.33 -3.26
CA MET A 29 -4.31 1.85 -3.52
C MET A 29 -3.76 1.39 -4.88
N LEU A 30 -3.86 0.10 -5.20
CA LEU A 30 -3.38 -0.46 -6.47
C LEU A 30 -4.15 0.13 -7.67
N ASN A 31 -5.46 0.34 -7.54
CA ASN A 31 -6.27 0.99 -8.56
C ASN A 31 -5.82 2.43 -8.79
N THR A 32 -5.58 3.20 -7.73
CA THR A 32 -5.07 4.58 -7.85
C THR A 32 -3.69 4.61 -8.53
N MET A 33 -2.80 3.66 -8.22
CA MET A 33 -1.51 3.55 -8.91
C MET A 33 -1.68 3.25 -10.41
N ALA A 34 -2.64 2.40 -10.77
CA ALA A 34 -2.94 2.08 -12.16
C ALA A 34 -3.54 3.28 -12.91
N GLU A 35 -4.53 3.95 -12.32
CA GLU A 35 -5.20 5.12 -12.89
C GLU A 35 -4.21 6.26 -13.16
N ASN A 36 -3.28 6.48 -12.23
CA ASN A 36 -2.30 7.57 -12.32
C ASN A 36 -0.99 7.16 -13.03
N ASN A 37 -0.93 5.95 -13.60
CA ASN A 37 0.25 5.39 -14.29
C ASN A 37 1.56 5.55 -13.50
N VAL A 38 1.50 5.25 -12.20
CA VAL A 38 2.61 5.48 -11.27
C VAL A 38 3.70 4.46 -11.50
N GLU A 39 4.85 4.87 -12.02
CA GLU A 39 6.02 4.02 -12.10
C GLU A 39 6.87 4.17 -10.83
N MET A 40 7.15 3.06 -10.15
CA MET A 40 8.13 3.05 -9.06
C MET A 40 9.46 2.53 -9.61
N GLU A 41 10.55 3.26 -9.36
CA GLU A 41 11.89 2.91 -9.84
C GLU A 41 12.31 1.48 -9.42
N ASP A 42 11.89 1.05 -8.23
CA ASP A 42 12.21 -0.26 -7.66
C ASP A 42 11.40 -1.42 -8.28
N MET A 43 10.32 -1.11 -9.01
CA MET A 43 9.39 -2.10 -9.57
C MET A 43 8.94 -1.70 -10.99
N PRO A 44 9.87 -1.64 -11.96
CA PRO A 44 9.55 -1.28 -13.33
C PRO A 44 8.65 -2.35 -13.98
N ASN A 45 7.73 -1.92 -14.83
CA ASN A 45 6.79 -2.78 -15.59
C ASN A 45 5.76 -3.56 -14.76
N GLN A 46 5.44 -3.10 -13.55
CA GLN A 46 4.42 -3.74 -12.73
C GLN A 46 3.01 -3.30 -13.16
N SER A 47 2.14 -4.26 -13.49
CA SER A 47 0.72 -3.98 -13.77
C SER A 47 -0.08 -3.95 -12.47
N TYR A 48 -0.33 -2.75 -11.94
CA TYR A 48 -1.12 -2.59 -10.70
C TYR A 48 -2.59 -2.97 -10.90
N THR A 49 -3.13 -2.85 -12.12
CA THR A 49 -4.48 -3.37 -12.46
C THR A 49 -4.56 -4.87 -12.23
N ASN A 50 -3.60 -5.64 -12.78
CA ASN A 50 -3.58 -7.09 -12.62
C ASN A 50 -3.39 -7.50 -11.16
N MET A 51 -2.59 -6.73 -10.40
CA MET A 51 -2.45 -6.94 -8.96
C MET A 51 -3.77 -6.69 -8.23
N ALA A 52 -4.49 -5.60 -8.53
CA ALA A 52 -5.74 -5.28 -7.86
C ALA A 52 -6.83 -6.33 -8.09
N GLU A 53 -6.90 -6.87 -9.31
CA GLU A 53 -7.86 -7.91 -9.70
C GLU A 53 -7.58 -9.26 -9.03
N ASN A 54 -6.30 -9.60 -8.84
CA ASN A 54 -5.87 -10.92 -8.38
C ASN A 54 -5.23 -10.91 -6.98
N ILE A 55 -5.31 -9.79 -6.26
CA ILE A 55 -4.65 -9.64 -4.96
C ILE A 55 -5.07 -10.75 -3.99
N SER A 56 -4.08 -11.37 -3.38
CA SER A 56 -4.24 -12.36 -2.32
C SER A 56 -3.75 -11.80 -0.98
N ALA A 57 -4.03 -12.52 0.11
CA ALA A 57 -3.51 -12.17 1.42
C ALA A 57 -1.96 -12.13 1.46
N GLU A 58 -1.28 -12.92 0.63
CA GLU A 58 0.19 -12.93 0.55
C GLU A 58 0.76 -11.65 -0.08
N ASP A 59 -0.05 -10.94 -0.87
CA ASP A 59 0.34 -9.68 -1.50
C ASP A 59 0.15 -8.47 -0.58
N VAL A 60 -0.70 -8.58 0.43
CA VAL A 60 -1.06 -7.47 1.34
C VAL A 60 0.16 -6.84 2.03
N PRO A 61 1.12 -7.59 2.59
CA PRO A 61 2.36 -7.03 3.13
C PRO A 61 3.19 -6.25 2.09
N LYS A 62 3.23 -6.74 0.85
CA LYS A 62 3.91 -6.07 -0.25
C LYS A 62 3.23 -4.74 -0.58
N VAL A 63 1.91 -4.71 -0.64
CA VAL A 63 1.15 -3.47 -0.90
C VAL A 63 1.35 -2.45 0.23
N LEU A 64 1.36 -2.88 1.49
CA LEU A 64 1.68 -1.99 2.61
C LEU A 64 3.10 -1.41 2.49
N ALA A 65 4.09 -2.22 2.10
CA ALA A 65 5.45 -1.73 1.90
C ALA A 65 5.50 -0.64 0.82
N MET A 66 4.73 -0.78 -0.26
CA MET A 66 4.58 0.27 -1.28
C MET A 66 3.93 1.53 -0.69
N ALA A 67 2.88 1.38 0.12
CA ALA A 67 2.19 2.50 0.75
C ALA A 67 3.11 3.32 1.66
N LEU A 68 3.92 2.62 2.45
CA LEU A 68 4.91 3.24 3.33
C LEU A 68 5.97 4.01 2.56
N LYS A 69 6.41 3.50 1.39
CA LYS A 69 7.34 4.22 0.51
C LYS A 69 6.69 5.48 -0.07
N ILE A 70 5.49 5.35 -0.59
CA ILE A 70 4.72 6.45 -1.18
C ILE A 70 4.47 7.57 -0.16
N ALA A 71 4.03 7.22 1.05
CA ALA A 71 3.74 8.18 2.10
C ALA A 71 5.01 8.92 2.58
N LYS A 72 6.18 8.29 2.49
CA LYS A 72 7.47 8.89 2.88
C LYS A 72 8.19 9.58 1.72
N SER A 73 7.85 9.28 0.46
CA SER A 73 8.53 9.81 -0.70
C SER A 73 8.24 11.30 -0.91
N GLY A 74 9.31 12.09 -1.05
CA GLY A 74 9.23 13.48 -1.47
C GLY A 74 9.02 13.64 -2.98
N ASP A 75 9.35 12.61 -3.76
CA ASP A 75 9.36 12.65 -5.22
C ASP A 75 7.99 12.34 -5.82
N ILE A 76 7.19 11.52 -5.14
CA ILE A 76 5.79 11.28 -5.52
C ILE A 76 4.98 12.51 -5.08
N GLN A 77 4.44 13.27 -6.02
CA GLN A 77 3.61 14.45 -5.73
C GLN A 77 2.10 14.19 -5.87
N ASP A 78 1.74 12.99 -6.33
CA ASP A 78 0.34 12.60 -6.50
C ASP A 78 -0.39 12.59 -5.15
N THR A 79 -1.32 13.53 -5.00
CA THR A 79 -2.05 13.74 -3.75
C THR A 79 -3.05 12.61 -3.50
N GLU A 80 -3.70 12.09 -4.54
CA GLU A 80 -4.67 11.00 -4.39
C GLU A 80 -3.97 9.71 -3.98
N LEU A 81 -2.82 9.43 -4.59
CA LEU A 81 -2.00 8.28 -4.24
C LEU A 81 -1.46 8.39 -2.81
N LYS A 82 -1.02 9.57 -2.36
CA LYS A 82 -0.62 9.78 -0.96
C LYS A 82 -1.76 9.55 0.00
N ILE A 83 -2.96 10.03 -0.32
CA ILE A 83 -4.16 9.80 0.51
C ILE A 83 -4.50 8.31 0.55
N ALA A 84 -4.44 7.59 -0.57
CA ALA A 84 -4.69 6.16 -0.62
C ALA A 84 -3.67 5.37 0.23
N ALA A 85 -2.38 5.74 0.15
CA ALA A 85 -1.34 5.15 0.98
C ALA A 85 -1.56 5.42 2.48
N GLU A 86 -1.90 6.65 2.85
CA GLU A 86 -2.21 6.99 4.25
C GLU A 86 -3.43 6.25 4.79
N ARG A 87 -4.49 6.08 3.99
CA ARG A 87 -5.67 5.30 4.39
C ARG A 87 -5.32 3.86 4.69
N LEU A 88 -4.54 3.22 3.81
CA LEU A 88 -4.07 1.85 4.03
C LEU A 88 -3.24 1.74 5.31
N ILE A 89 -2.32 2.68 5.56
CA ILE A 89 -1.52 2.71 6.79
C ILE A 89 -2.40 2.85 8.03
N ARG A 90 -3.39 3.76 8.01
CA ARG A 90 -4.27 4.04 9.15
C ARG A 90 -5.17 2.86 9.52
N THR A 91 -5.53 2.01 8.57
CA THR A 91 -6.27 0.76 8.86
C THR A 91 -5.51 -0.17 9.83
N LEU A 92 -4.19 -0.04 9.91
CA LEU A 92 -3.32 -0.82 10.80
C LEU A 92 -2.86 -0.03 12.05
N GLU A 93 -3.10 1.28 12.08
CA GLU A 93 -2.85 2.10 13.25
C GLU A 93 -3.97 1.90 14.29
N PRO A 94 -3.64 1.83 15.58
CA PRO A 94 -4.67 1.85 16.60
C PRO A 94 -5.37 3.23 16.60
N LEU A 95 -6.71 3.23 16.60
CA LEU A 95 -7.53 4.41 16.82
C LEU A 95 -7.26 5.05 18.19
#